data_AF-W9TCB7-F1
#
_entry.id   AF-W9TCB7-F1
#
_cell.length_a   1.000
_cell.length_b   1.000
_cell.length_c   1.000
_cell.angle_alpha   90.00
_cell.angle_beta   90.00
_cell.angle_gamma   90.00
#
_symmetry.space_group_name_H-M   'P 1'
#
loop_
_entity.id
_entity.type
_entity.pdbx_description
1 polymer ?
#
loop_
_entity_poly.entity_id
_entity_poly.type
_entity_poly.pdbx_seq_one_letter_code
_entity_poly.pdbx_strand_id
1 'polypeptide(L)'
;MRRQLCEDDLTGRLLSDGQLSVEEFHLELARALRNAGPWGQHFPEPMFHGVFQLVQQRIVGERHLKLVLRSECGSLTLDGIAFNIDREIWPNPTVRWAELAYKLDVNEYRGQESVQLMVAHIAPR
;
A
#
# COMPACT_ATOMS: atom_id res chain seq x y z
N MET A 1 -34.28 4.13 -7.63
CA MET A 1 -34.08 2.73 -7.19
C MET A 1 -33.07 2.72 -6.05
N ARG A 2 -33.47 2.23 -4.88
CA ARG A 2 -32.62 2.11 -3.67
C ARG A 2 -31.64 0.95 -3.88
N ARG A 3 -30.34 1.23 -4.02
CA ARG A 3 -29.30 0.19 -3.88
C ARG A 3 -29.11 -0.04 -2.38
N GLN A 4 -29.61 -1.18 -1.91
CA GLN A 4 -29.28 -1.72 -0.60
C GLN A 4 -27.77 -1.93 -0.56
N LEU A 5 -27.10 -1.25 0.37
CA LEU A 5 -25.78 -1.68 0.83
C LEU A 5 -25.98 -3.08 1.41
N CYS A 6 -25.26 -4.04 0.89
CA CYS A 6 -25.26 -5.40 1.42
C CYS A 6 -24.53 -5.36 2.77
N GLU A 7 -25.07 -6.04 3.77
CA GLU A 7 -24.56 -6.06 5.16
C GLU A 7 -23.13 -6.62 5.34
N ASP A 8 -22.42 -6.99 4.26
CA ASP A 8 -20.99 -7.35 4.29
C ASP A 8 -20.06 -6.12 4.38
N ASP A 9 -20.56 -4.90 4.13
CA ASP A 9 -19.79 -3.64 4.15
C ASP A 9 -19.35 -3.15 5.55
N LEU A 10 -19.81 -3.80 6.64
CA LEU A 10 -19.63 -3.31 8.02
C LEU A 10 -18.66 -4.12 8.89
N THR A 11 -18.01 -5.10 8.31
CA THR A 11 -16.78 -5.67 8.89
C THR A 11 -15.65 -5.17 8.03
N GLY A 12 -14.59 -4.59 8.61
CA GLY A 12 -13.39 -4.10 7.93
C GLY A 12 -12.58 -5.20 7.23
N ARG A 13 -13.24 -6.01 6.40
CA ARG A 13 -12.64 -6.88 5.41
C ARG A 13 -12.20 -5.97 4.29
N LEU A 14 -10.98 -5.49 4.41
CA LEU A 14 -10.26 -4.96 3.28
C LEU A 14 -10.23 -6.10 2.23
N LEU A 15 -11.06 -5.99 1.20
CA LEU A 15 -11.07 -6.91 0.06
C LEU A 15 -9.69 -6.80 -0.57
N SER A 16 -8.84 -7.79 -0.28
CA SER A 16 -7.53 -7.87 -0.89
C SER A 16 -7.54 -8.92 -1.98
N ASP A 17 -6.99 -8.56 -3.13
CA ASP A 17 -6.74 -9.44 -4.28
C ASP A 17 -5.65 -10.49 -4.01
N GLY A 18 -5.05 -10.47 -2.81
CA GLY A 18 -4.09 -11.46 -2.33
C GLY A 18 -2.84 -10.83 -1.73
N GLN A 19 -1.87 -11.69 -1.41
CA GLN A 19 -0.51 -11.29 -1.06
C GLN A 19 0.37 -11.43 -2.30
N LEU A 20 1.24 -10.43 -2.53
CA LEU A 20 2.25 -10.52 -3.58
C LEU A 20 3.50 -11.20 -3.06
N SER A 21 4.02 -12.13 -3.85
CA SER A 21 5.33 -12.73 -3.67
C SER A 21 6.41 -11.67 -3.91
N VAL A 22 7.59 -11.84 -3.31
CA VAL A 22 8.67 -10.86 -3.45
C VAL A 22 9.09 -10.65 -4.91
N GLU A 23 9.00 -11.71 -5.71
CA GLU A 23 9.29 -11.69 -7.14
C GLU A 23 8.30 -10.84 -7.93
N GLU A 24 7.08 -10.63 -7.43
CA GLU A 24 6.02 -9.90 -8.13
C GLU A 24 6.12 -8.37 -7.96
N PHE A 25 6.97 -7.88 -7.05
CA PHE A 25 7.23 -6.45 -6.86
C PHE A 25 8.20 -5.89 -7.91
N HIS A 26 7.83 -5.99 -9.18
CA HIS A 26 8.60 -5.46 -10.30
C HIS A 26 7.80 -4.43 -11.10
N LEU A 27 8.53 -3.57 -11.83
CA LEU A 27 7.96 -2.47 -12.60
C LEU A 27 6.94 -2.93 -13.64
N GLU A 28 7.16 -4.09 -14.28
CA GLU A 28 6.24 -4.59 -15.29
C GLU A 28 4.84 -4.88 -14.71
N LEU A 29 4.74 -5.43 -13.49
CA LEU A 29 3.46 -5.68 -12.84
C LEU A 29 2.82 -4.35 -12.44
N ALA A 30 3.57 -3.44 -11.82
CA ALA A 30 3.05 -2.13 -11.44
C ALA A 30 2.51 -1.35 -12.66
N ARG A 31 3.21 -1.40 -13.81
CA ARG A 31 2.71 -0.82 -15.07
C ARG A 31 1.50 -1.57 -15.62
N ALA A 32 1.54 -2.90 -15.61
CA ALA A 32 0.44 -3.72 -16.09
C ALA A 32 -0.84 -3.40 -15.32
N LEU A 33 -0.75 -3.32 -13.98
CA LEU A 33 -1.82 -2.87 -13.11
C LEU A 33 -2.27 -1.45 -13.49
N ARG A 34 -1.36 -0.47 -13.53
CA ARG A 34 -1.73 0.91 -13.91
C ARG A 34 -2.45 1.00 -15.26
N ASN A 35 -2.11 0.14 -16.23
CA ASN A 35 -2.69 0.10 -17.57
C ASN A 35 -3.87 -0.88 -17.71
N ALA A 36 -4.18 -1.69 -16.70
CA ALA A 36 -5.14 -2.80 -16.77
C ALA A 36 -6.59 -2.33 -16.96
N GLY A 37 -6.90 -1.07 -16.69
CA GLY A 37 -8.19 -0.52 -17.05
C GLY A 37 -8.42 0.90 -16.54
N PRO A 38 -9.51 1.53 -16.99
CA PRO A 38 -10.03 2.71 -16.31
C PRO A 38 -10.58 2.28 -14.94
N TRP A 39 -9.83 2.55 -13.88
CA TRP A 39 -10.28 2.33 -12.51
C TRP A 39 -11.44 3.26 -12.18
N GLY A 40 -12.48 2.73 -11.52
CA GLY A 40 -13.68 3.51 -11.21
C GLY A 40 -14.60 2.81 -10.23
N GLN A 41 -15.75 3.43 -9.94
CA GLN A 41 -16.71 2.96 -8.94
C GLN A 41 -17.21 1.51 -9.17
N HIS A 42 -17.14 1.02 -10.39
CA HIS A 42 -17.55 -0.34 -10.77
C HIS A 42 -16.38 -1.32 -10.94
N PHE A 43 -15.14 -0.82 -10.97
CA PHE A 43 -13.93 -1.61 -11.14
C PHE A 43 -12.82 -0.99 -10.30
N PRO A 44 -12.78 -1.29 -8.99
CA PRO A 44 -11.75 -0.77 -8.12
C PRO A 44 -10.40 -1.35 -8.52
N GLU A 45 -9.37 -0.54 -8.37
CA GLU A 45 -7.99 -0.97 -8.55
C GLU A 45 -7.61 -2.04 -7.51
N PRO A 46 -6.82 -3.05 -7.90
CA PRO A 46 -6.50 -4.16 -7.02
C PRO A 46 -5.73 -3.71 -5.80
N MET A 47 -6.10 -4.28 -4.66
CA MET A 47 -5.52 -3.99 -3.37
C MET A 47 -4.86 -5.24 -2.81
N PHE A 48 -3.59 -5.13 -2.48
CA PHE A 48 -2.81 -6.22 -1.93
C PHE A 48 -2.62 -6.01 -0.43
N HIS A 49 -2.38 -7.11 0.27
CA HIS A 49 -1.98 -7.07 1.67
C HIS A 49 -0.67 -7.82 1.88
N GLY A 50 0.06 -7.43 2.92
CA GLY A 50 1.31 -8.11 3.27
C GLY A 50 1.93 -7.55 4.53
N VAL A 51 2.81 -8.33 5.14
CA VAL A 51 3.57 -7.90 6.31
C VAL A 51 4.95 -7.42 5.87
N PHE A 52 5.31 -6.23 6.33
CA PHE A 52 6.60 -5.63 6.06
C PHE A 52 7.28 -5.16 7.33
N GLN A 53 8.59 -5.21 7.32
CA GLN A 53 9.41 -4.54 8.31
C GLN A 53 9.47 -3.04 7.99
N LEU A 54 9.12 -2.19 8.96
CA LEU A 54 9.26 -0.75 8.88
C LEU A 54 10.72 -0.37 9.15
N VAL A 55 11.50 -0.18 8.09
CA VAL A 55 12.92 0.22 8.18
C VAL A 55 13.04 1.70 8.51
N GLN A 56 12.21 2.53 7.89
CA GLN A 56 12.19 3.96 8.12
C GLN A 56 10.78 4.51 7.98
N GLN A 57 10.46 5.50 8.80
CA GLN A 57 9.18 6.20 8.81
C GLN A 57 9.47 7.70 8.90
N ARG A 58 8.87 8.51 8.03
CA ARG A 58 9.02 9.97 8.11
C ARG A 58 7.80 10.68 7.56
N ILE A 59 7.44 11.80 8.16
CA ILE A 59 6.41 12.68 7.59
C ILE A 59 6.99 13.46 6.43
N VAL A 60 6.23 13.55 5.34
CA VAL A 60 6.51 14.38 4.18
C VAL A 60 5.29 15.27 3.91
N GLY A 61 5.52 16.54 3.57
CA GLY A 61 4.44 17.53 3.48
C GLY A 61 3.74 17.73 4.83
N GLU A 62 2.41 17.83 4.83
CA GLU A 62 1.64 18.13 6.04
C GLU A 62 1.10 16.88 6.77
N ARG A 63 0.66 15.85 6.03
CA ARG A 63 -0.01 14.65 6.57
C ARG A 63 0.28 13.35 5.80
N HIS A 64 1.42 13.24 5.12
CA HIS A 64 1.79 12.02 4.40
C HIS A 64 2.93 11.33 5.10
N LEU A 65 2.84 10.01 5.26
CA LEU A 65 3.88 9.19 5.85
C LEU A 65 4.63 8.48 4.72
N LYS A 66 5.89 8.84 4.54
CA LYS A 66 6.81 8.09 3.69
C LYS A 66 7.45 6.97 4.52
N LEU A 67 7.42 5.77 3.98
CA LEU A 67 7.90 4.54 4.58
C LEU A 67 9.01 3.94 3.72
N VAL A 68 9.98 3.32 4.38
CA VAL A 68 10.88 2.35 3.74
C VAL A 68 10.55 1.00 4.34
N LEU A 69 10.14 0.09 3.47
CA LEU A 69 9.56 -1.20 3.82
C LEU A 69 10.51 -2.29 3.35
N ARG A 70 10.69 -3.31 4.18
CA ARG A 70 11.44 -4.51 3.79
C ARG A 70 10.52 -5.72 3.85
N SER A 71 10.60 -6.59 2.84
CA SER A 71 9.83 -7.83 2.79
C SER A 71 10.13 -8.72 3.99
N GLU A 72 9.22 -9.62 4.34
CA GLU A 72 9.38 -10.51 5.50
C GLU A 72 10.63 -11.39 5.42
N CYS A 73 11.00 -11.85 4.22
CA CYS A 73 12.23 -12.61 3.98
C CYS A 73 13.49 -11.74 3.86
N GLY A 74 13.36 -10.41 3.89
CA GLY A 74 14.47 -9.46 3.91
C GLY A 74 15.16 -9.20 2.56
N SER A 75 14.75 -9.88 1.49
CA SER A 75 15.42 -9.80 0.18
C SER A 75 15.08 -8.56 -0.63
N LEU A 76 13.98 -7.86 -0.31
CA LEU A 76 13.50 -6.72 -1.05
C LEU A 76 13.21 -5.53 -0.15
N THR A 77 13.61 -4.35 -0.60
CA THR A 77 13.29 -3.07 0.05
C THR A 77 12.51 -2.20 -0.93
N LEU A 78 11.39 -1.64 -0.47
CA LEU A 78 10.45 -0.85 -1.24
C LEU A 78 10.18 0.49 -0.55
N ASP A 79 9.92 1.52 -1.34
CA ASP A 79 9.32 2.76 -0.83
C ASP A 79 7.82 2.55 -0.66
N GLY A 80 7.27 3.09 0.43
CA GLY A 80 5.84 3.18 0.65
C GLY A 80 5.41 4.62 0.95
N ILE A 81 4.18 4.96 0.61
CA ILE A 81 3.57 6.24 1.00
C ILE A 81 2.14 6.01 1.47
N ALA A 82 1.83 6.51 2.66
CA ALA A 82 0.46 6.60 3.16
C ALA A 82 0.03 8.06 3.21
N PHE A 83 -1.15 8.35 2.68
CA PHE A 83 -1.73 9.70 2.67
C PHE A 83 -2.71 9.86 3.81
N ASN A 84 -2.87 11.10 4.30
CA ASN A 84 -3.82 11.46 5.34
C ASN A 84 -3.71 10.59 6.62
N ILE A 85 -2.47 10.37 7.07
CA ILE A 85 -2.20 9.58 8.27
C ILE A 85 -2.56 10.34 9.56
N ASP A 86 -2.91 9.57 10.60
CA ASP A 86 -3.06 10.10 11.95
C ASP A 86 -1.68 10.36 12.57
N ARG A 87 -1.41 11.62 12.93
CA ARG A 87 -0.13 12.09 13.47
C ARG A 87 0.07 11.76 14.94
N GLU A 88 -0.99 11.36 15.65
CA GLU A 88 -0.91 10.86 17.02
C GLU A 88 -0.43 9.39 17.04
N ILE A 89 -0.68 8.68 15.95
CA ILE A 89 -0.32 7.26 15.79
C ILE A 89 1.00 7.11 15.02
N TRP A 90 1.20 7.89 13.94
CA TRP A 90 2.36 7.76 13.05
C TRP A 90 3.16 9.06 12.92
N PRO A 91 4.50 9.00 12.80
CA PRO A 91 5.33 7.80 12.82
C PRO A 91 5.45 7.20 14.22
N ASN A 92 5.52 5.87 14.30
CA ASN A 92 5.70 5.16 15.57
C ASN A 92 7.01 4.38 15.57
N PRO A 93 8.10 4.88 16.19
CA PRO A 93 9.39 4.20 16.19
C PRO A 93 9.40 2.89 17.00
N THR A 94 8.37 2.62 17.81
CA THR A 94 8.26 1.37 18.57
C THR A 94 7.78 0.21 17.69
N VAL A 95 7.12 0.50 16.57
CA VAL A 95 6.60 -0.49 15.63
C VAL A 95 7.68 -0.84 14.61
N ARG A 96 8.10 -2.11 14.60
CA ARG A 96 9.09 -2.63 13.64
C ARG A 96 8.47 -3.42 12.50
N TRP A 97 7.30 -4.00 12.72
CA TRP A 97 6.58 -4.80 11.76
C TRP A 97 5.16 -4.27 11.65
N ALA A 98 4.66 -4.17 10.43
CA ALA A 98 3.29 -3.74 10.18
C ALA A 98 2.68 -4.60 9.07
N GLU A 99 1.40 -4.91 9.25
CA GLU A 99 0.54 -5.39 8.18
C GLU A 99 0.03 -4.18 7.40
N LEU A 100 0.21 -4.24 6.09
CA LEU A 100 -0.12 -3.16 5.17
C LEU A 100 -1.17 -3.61 4.18
N ALA A 101 -2.14 -2.75 3.95
CA ALA A 101 -2.96 -2.78 2.74
C ALA A 101 -2.40 -1.75 1.76
N TYR A 102 -2.10 -2.16 0.53
CA TYR A 102 -1.41 -1.29 -0.41
C TYR A 102 -1.79 -1.60 -1.86
N LYS A 103 -1.52 -0.62 -2.72
CA LYS A 103 -1.56 -0.77 -4.18
C LYS A 103 -0.14 -0.62 -4.74
N LEU A 104 0.15 -1.32 -5.82
CA LEU A 104 1.41 -1.14 -6.55
C LEU A 104 1.28 0.06 -7.46
N ASP A 105 2.17 1.03 -7.30
CA ASP A 105 2.29 2.17 -8.19
C ASP A 105 3.72 2.31 -8.72
N VAL A 106 3.84 3.04 -9.83
CA VAL A 106 5.13 3.35 -10.45
C VAL A 106 5.49 4.79 -10.10
N ASN A 107 6.48 4.94 -9.23
CA ASN A 107 7.02 6.24 -8.90
C ASN A 107 8.10 6.63 -9.92
N GLU A 108 7.90 7.74 -10.64
CA GLU A 108 8.89 8.30 -11.55
C GLU A 108 9.57 9.51 -10.89
N TYR A 109 10.87 9.40 -10.61
CA TYR A 109 11.66 10.50 -10.08
C TYR A 109 12.95 10.66 -10.88
N ARG A 110 13.15 11.86 -11.44
CA ARG A 110 14.33 12.20 -12.28
C ARG A 110 14.56 11.22 -13.45
N GLY A 111 13.48 10.73 -14.06
CA GLY A 111 13.56 9.77 -15.17
C GLY A 111 13.91 8.33 -14.76
N GLN A 112 13.98 8.03 -13.46
CA GLN A 112 14.03 6.66 -12.96
C GLN A 112 12.66 6.25 -12.43
N GLU A 113 12.16 5.13 -12.94
CA GLU A 113 10.93 4.51 -12.47
C GLU A 113 11.28 3.47 -11.40
N SER A 114 10.59 3.51 -10.27
CA SER A 114 10.70 2.53 -9.18
C SER A 114 9.33 2.07 -8.73
N VAL A 115 9.25 0.85 -8.20
CA VAL A 115 8.03 0.35 -7.55
C VAL A 115 7.83 1.10 -6.23
N GLN A 116 6.63 1.62 -6.01
CA GLN A 116 6.23 2.25 -4.76
C GLN A 116 4.91 1.66 -4.29
N LEU A 117 4.79 1.44 -2.99
CA LEU A 117 3.56 0.96 -2.37
C LEU A 117 2.71 2.16 -1.94
N MET A 118 1.54 2.30 -2.55
CA MET A 118 0.53 3.27 -2.13
C MET A 118 -0.28 2.64 -1.00
N VAL A 119 0.07 2.98 0.24
CA VAL A 119 -0.45 2.33 1.43
C VAL A 119 -1.78 2.96 1.83
N ALA A 120 -2.83 2.14 1.79
CA ALA A 120 -4.19 2.50 2.17
C ALA A 120 -4.46 2.27 3.67
N HIS A 121 -3.85 1.23 4.25
CA HIS A 121 -3.99 0.92 5.67
C HIS A 121 -2.68 0.41 6.26
N ILE A 122 -2.42 0.77 7.51
CA ILE A 122 -1.24 0.35 8.28
C ILE A 122 -1.71 -0.10 9.66
N ALA A 123 -1.44 -1.36 10.00
CA ALA A 123 -1.68 -1.90 11.32
C ALA A 123 -0.36 -2.44 11.91
N PRO A 124 -0.01 -2.10 13.17
CA PRO A 124 1.15 -2.69 13.83
C PRO A 124 0.96 -4.20 14.04
N ARG A 125 2.02 -4.99 13.87
CA ARG A 125 2.07 -6.45 14.14
C ARG A 125 2.84 -6.76 15.42
#